data_AF-K6TVI4-F1
#
_entry.id   AF-K6TVI4-F1
#
_cell.length_a   1.000
_cell.length_b   1.000
_cell.length_c   1.000
_cell.angle_alpha   90.00
_cell.angle_beta   90.00
_cell.angle_gamma   90.00
#
_symmetry.space_group_name_H-M   'P 1'
#
loop_
_entity.id
_entity.type
_entity.pdbx_description
1 polymer ?
#
loop_
_entity_poly.entity_id
_entity_poly.type
_entity_poly.pdbx_seq_one_letter_code
_entity_poly.pdbx_strand_id
1 'polypeptide(L)'
;MIKNVSKICSFSLLFLLSVIALNEFQIMSYSSNLKNIFYFITLILIMFSSVTTLLTNKSGFFKFVSVVIMAALVAGGVMSILKPGLNIFLYVCVILITIYSLIDIFYKAV
;
A
#
# COMPACT_ATOMS: atom_id res chain seq x y z
N MET A 1 -21.75 3.82 0.08
CA MET A 1 -20.89 3.16 1.09
C MET A 1 -19.50 2.84 0.58
N ILE A 2 -19.33 2.09 -0.52
CA ILE A 2 -18.00 1.62 -0.98
C ILE A 2 -17.01 2.76 -1.30
N LYS A 3 -17.47 3.89 -1.84
CA LYS A 3 -16.63 5.09 -2.07
C LYS A 3 -15.99 5.63 -0.77
N ASN A 4 -16.72 5.64 0.35
CA ASN A 4 -16.17 6.09 1.64
C ASN A 4 -15.20 5.05 2.22
N VAL A 5 -15.46 3.76 2.03
CA VAL A 5 -14.57 2.68 2.47
C VAL A 5 -13.22 2.74 1.75
N SER A 6 -13.22 2.99 0.43
CA SER A 6 -11.99 3.20 -0.35
C SER A 6 -11.16 4.36 0.20
N LYS A 7 -11.81 5.50 0.49
CA LYS A 7 -11.12 6.67 1.03
C LYS A 7 -10.53 6.44 2.42
N ILE A 8 -11.28 5.78 3.30
CA ILE A 8 -10.80 5.42 4.64
C ILE A 8 -9.60 4.47 4.53
N CYS A 9 -9.67 3.47 3.64
CA CYS A 9 -8.57 2.55 3.38
C CYS A 9 -7.32 3.27 2.87
N SER A 10 -7.48 4.16 1.87
CA SER A 10 -6.39 4.99 1.34
C SER A 10 -5.78 5.90 2.41
N PHE A 11 -6.59 6.47 3.30
CA PHE A 11 -6.10 7.27 4.42
C PHE A 11 -5.32 6.42 5.43
N SER A 12 -5.86 5.27 5.83
CA SER A 12 -5.17 4.34 6.73
C SER A 12 -3.83 3.86 6.15
N LEU A 13 -3.77 3.63 4.83
CA LEU A 13 -2.53 3.28 4.13
C LEU A 13 -1.47 4.38 4.24
N LEU A 14 -1.83 5.64 3.94
CA LEU A 14 -0.91 6.77 4.05
C LEU A 14 -0.46 7.01 5.50
N PHE A 15 -1.37 6.84 6.46
CA PHE A 15 -1.05 6.94 7.88
C PHE A 15 -0.03 5.88 8.30
N LEU A 16 -0.26 4.61 7.96
CA LEU A 16 0.66 3.51 8.26
C LEU A 16 2.03 3.69 7.60
N LEU A 17 2.05 4.10 6.33
CA LEU A 17 3.29 4.39 5.63
C LEU A 17 4.07 5.53 6.29
N SER A 18 3.37 6.55 6.80
CA SER A 18 3.99 7.63 7.56
C SER A 18 4.59 7.11 8.87
N VAL A 19 3.84 6.30 9.63
CA VAL A 19 4.35 5.67 10.87
C VAL A 19 5.61 4.85 10.60
N ILE A 20 5.62 4.04 9.54
CA ILE A 20 6.81 3.27 9.13
C ILE A 20 7.97 4.20 8.77
N ALA A 21 7.71 5.27 8.01
CA ALA A 21 8.72 6.24 7.61
C ALA A 21 9.35 6.96 8.81
N LEU A 22 8.58 7.28 9.87
CA LEU A 22 9.11 7.86 11.10
C LEU A 22 10.19 6.97 11.75
N ASN A 23 10.04 5.64 11.64
CA ASN A 23 11.02 4.70 12.14
C ASN A 23 12.26 4.58 11.24
N GLU A 24 12.09 4.62 9.93
CA GLU A 24 13.23 4.62 9.00
C GLU A 24 14.06 5.91 9.09
N PHE A 25 13.40 7.06 9.31
CA PHE A 25 14.08 8.35 9.55
C PHE A 25 14.65 8.49 10.97
N GLN A 26 14.58 7.45 11.80
CA GLN A 26 15.06 7.43 13.19
C GLN A 26 14.43 8.52 14.09
N ILE A 27 13.29 9.10 13.69
CA ILE A 27 12.53 10.06 14.50
C ILE A 27 11.90 9.33 15.69
N MET A 28 11.47 8.07 15.49
CA MET A 28 10.89 7.23 16.53
C MET A 28 11.37 5.79 16.35
N SER A 29 11.98 5.19 17.37
CA SER A 29 12.50 3.82 17.28
C SER A 29 11.47 2.80 17.76
N TYR A 30 11.08 1.87 16.90
CA TYR A 30 10.19 0.76 17.23
C TYR A 30 10.97 -0.52 17.54
N SER A 31 10.39 -1.41 18.35
CA SER A 31 10.92 -2.76 18.51
C SER A 31 10.81 -3.55 17.21
N SER A 32 11.69 -4.54 17.01
CA SER A 32 11.69 -5.40 15.82
C SER A 32 10.33 -6.07 15.59
N ASN A 33 9.66 -6.47 16.66
CA ASN A 33 8.32 -7.08 16.59
C ASN A 33 7.27 -6.08 16.09
N LEU A 34 7.26 -4.86 16.65
CA LEU A 34 6.30 -3.83 16.26
C LEU A 34 6.50 -3.41 14.80
N LYS A 35 7.76 -3.28 14.36
CA LYS A 35 8.12 -3.00 12.96
C LYS A 35 7.57 -4.06 12.00
N ASN A 36 7.76 -5.33 12.33
CA ASN A 36 7.25 -6.45 11.53
C ASN A 36 5.72 -6.48 11.47
N ILE A 37 5.05 -6.19 12.59
CA ILE A 37 3.59 -6.10 12.64
C ILE A 37 3.09 -4.98 11.72
N PHE A 38 3.70 -3.78 11.77
CA PHE A 38 3.29 -2.69 10.89
C PHE A 38 3.50 -3.02 9.41
N TYR A 39 4.64 -3.59 9.03
CA TYR A 39 4.84 -4.01 7.64
C TYR A 39 3.81 -5.03 7.17
N PHE A 40 3.49 -6.01 8.00
CA PHE A 40 2.50 -7.04 7.67
C PHE A 40 1.10 -6.44 7.48
N ILE A 41 0.68 -5.56 8.40
CA ILE A 41 -0.59 -4.84 8.30
C ILE A 41 -0.63 -3.99 7.03
N THR A 42 0.45 -3.26 6.71
CA THR A 42 0.54 -2.47 5.47
C THR A 42 0.37 -3.35 4.23
N LEU A 43 1.03 -4.50 4.15
CA LEU A 43 0.88 -5.41 3.01
C LEU A 43 -0.57 -5.89 2.83
N ILE A 44 -1.25 -6.26 3.92
CA ILE A 44 -2.66 -6.67 3.87
C ILE A 44 -3.53 -5.53 3.36
N LEU A 45 -3.32 -4.30 3.85
CA LEU A 45 -4.06 -3.13 3.41
C LEU A 45 -3.81 -2.79 1.92
N ILE A 46 -2.58 -2.95 1.44
CA ILE A 46 -2.27 -2.76 0.01
C ILE A 46 -3.05 -3.77 -0.84
N MET A 47 -3.07 -5.04 -0.44
CA MET A 47 -3.85 -6.07 -1.12
C MET A 47 -5.34 -5.76 -1.10
N PHE A 48 -5.89 -5.41 0.06
CA PHE A 48 -7.30 -5.09 0.20
C PHE A 48 -7.71 -3.89 -0.67
N SER A 49 -6.90 -2.82 -0.68
CA SER A 49 -7.11 -1.65 -1.54
C SER A 49 -7.06 -2.01 -3.03
N SER A 50 -6.10 -2.83 -3.44
CA SER A 50 -5.94 -3.25 -4.84
C SER A 50 -7.09 -4.15 -5.31
N VAL A 51 -7.58 -5.05 -4.46
CA VAL A 51 -8.72 -5.92 -4.80
C VAL A 51 -10.01 -5.11 -4.86
N THR A 52 -10.27 -4.26 -3.86
CA THR A 52 -11.50 -3.45 -3.84
C THR A 52 -11.62 -2.51 -5.03
N THR A 53 -10.50 -1.97 -5.51
CA THR A 53 -10.44 -1.11 -6.71
C THR A 53 -10.70 -1.86 -8.01
N LEU A 54 -10.27 -3.11 -8.11
CA LEU A 54 -10.59 -3.98 -9.26
C LEU A 54 -12.08 -4.35 -9.29
N LEU A 55 -12.65 -4.61 -8.11
CA LEU A 55 -14.07 -4.98 -7.96
C LEU A 55 -15.02 -3.78 -8.07
N THR A 56 -14.52 -2.54 -7.97
CA THR A 56 -15.34 -1.33 -8.14
C THR A 56 -15.30 -0.79 -9.56
N ASN A 57 -16.36 -0.07 -9.94
CA ASN A 57 -16.47 0.61 -11.24
C ASN A 57 -15.65 1.92 -11.30
N LYS A 58 -14.40 1.89 -10.79
CA LYS A 58 -13.43 2.99 -10.98
C LYS A 58 -12.92 3.02 -12.43
N SER A 59 -12.30 4.14 -12.81
CA SER A 59 -11.76 4.32 -14.15
C SER A 59 -10.76 3.21 -14.53
N GLY A 60 -10.64 2.93 -15.84
CA GLY A 60 -9.74 1.90 -16.35
C GLY A 60 -8.28 2.11 -15.93
N PHE A 61 -7.84 3.37 -15.80
CA PHE A 61 -6.51 3.70 -15.30
C PHE A 61 -6.27 3.23 -13.86
N PHE A 62 -7.23 3.48 -12.95
CA PHE A 62 -7.08 3.01 -11.57
C PHE A 62 -7.04 1.48 -11.48
N LYS A 63 -7.85 0.80 -12.29
CA LYS A 63 -7.80 -0.67 -12.37
C LYS A 63 -6.44 -1.16 -12.86
N PHE A 64 -5.88 -0.53 -13.89
CA PHE A 64 -4.54 -0.84 -14.39
C PHE A 64 -3.46 -0.69 -13.30
N VAL A 65 -3.45 0.45 -12.61
CA VAL A 65 -2.50 0.71 -11.50
C VAL A 65 -2.64 -0.35 -10.41
N SER A 66 -3.86 -0.73 -10.04
CA SER A 66 -4.11 -1.77 -9.04
C SER A 66 -3.62 -3.15 -9.46
N VAL A 67 -3.75 -3.52 -10.74
CA VAL A 67 -3.16 -4.78 -11.26
C VAL A 67 -1.63 -4.75 -11.12
N VAL A 68 -0.99 -3.64 -11.49
CA VAL A 68 0.47 -3.49 -11.38
C VAL A 68 0.94 -3.59 -9.93
N ILE A 69 0.22 -2.95 -8.99
CA ILE A 69 0.49 -3.05 -7.55
C ILE A 69 0.40 -4.51 -7.09
N MET A 70 -0.66 -5.22 -7.48
CA MET A 70 -0.84 -6.63 -7.13
C MET A 70 0.27 -7.53 -7.70
N ALA A 71 0.66 -7.32 -8.96
CA ALA A 71 1.75 -8.07 -9.58
C ALA A 71 3.09 -7.81 -8.88
N ALA A 72 3.38 -6.54 -8.55
CA ALA A 72 4.58 -6.16 -7.80
C ALA A 72 4.57 -6.73 -6.37
N LEU A 73 3.42 -6.80 -5.72
CA LEU A 73 3.27 -7.36 -4.39
C LEU A 73 3.49 -8.88 -4.39
N VAL A 74 2.97 -9.60 -5.38
CA VAL A 74 3.23 -11.05 -5.56
C VAL A 74 4.71 -11.30 -5.85
N ALA A 75 5.29 -10.59 -6.81
CA ALA A 75 6.72 -10.74 -7.16
C ALA A 75 7.64 -10.36 -5.98
N GLY A 76 7.33 -9.26 -5.30
CA GLY A 76 8.02 -8.82 -4.09
C GLY A 76 7.90 -9.81 -2.94
N GLY A 77 6.71 -10.37 -2.73
CA GLY A 77 6.43 -11.40 -1.72
C GLY A 77 7.24 -12.68 -1.98
N VAL A 78 7.17 -13.23 -3.19
CA VAL A 78 7.96 -14.43 -3.56
C VAL A 78 9.45 -14.19 -3.38
N MET A 79 9.95 -13.03 -3.84
CA MET A 79 11.37 -12.73 -3.75
C MET A 79 11.83 -12.45 -2.31
N SER A 80 10.96 -11.93 -1.44
CA SER A 80 11.24 -11.75 -0.01
C SER A 80 11.40 -13.08 0.75
N ILE A 81 10.78 -14.16 0.27
CA ILE A 81 10.97 -15.52 0.80
C ILE A 81 12.34 -16.06 0.35
N LEU A 82 12.72 -15.82 -0.91
CA LEU A 82 13.98 -16.29 -1.48
C LEU A 82 15.20 -15.52 -0.94
N LYS A 83 15.06 -14.21 -0.71
CA LYS A 83 16.08 -13.34 -0.13
C LYS A 83 15.43 -12.47 0.95
N PRO A 84 15.64 -12.78 2.24
CA PRO A 84 15.01 -12.03 3.31
C PRO A 84 15.48 -10.57 3.28
N GLY A 85 14.54 -9.65 3.05
CA GLY A 85 14.82 -8.23 2.95
C GLY A 85 13.78 -7.47 2.13
N LEU A 86 13.88 -6.14 2.16
CA LEU A 86 13.07 -5.23 1.38
C LEU A 86 13.58 -5.21 -0.07
N ASN A 87 12.81 -5.79 -0.98
CA ASN A 87 13.18 -5.90 -2.37
C ASN A 87 12.67 -4.73 -3.21
N ILE A 88 13.31 -4.45 -4.35
CA ILE A 88 12.97 -3.38 -5.29
C ILE A 88 11.49 -3.41 -5.70
N PHE A 89 10.89 -4.59 -5.85
CA PHE A 89 9.47 -4.76 -6.16
C PHE A 89 8.55 -4.25 -5.05
N LEU A 90 8.92 -4.45 -3.78
CA LEU A 90 8.17 -3.93 -2.65
C LEU A 90 8.28 -2.40 -2.57
N TYR A 91 9.45 -1.83 -2.89
CA TYR A 91 9.60 -0.38 -2.99
C TYR A 91 8.71 0.23 -4.08
N VAL A 92 8.70 -0.36 -5.29
CA VAL A 92 7.82 0.07 -6.38
C VAL A 92 6.36 -0.03 -5.96
N CYS A 93 5.98 -1.12 -5.28
CA CYS A 93 4.64 -1.31 -4.75
C CYS A 93 4.24 -0.19 -3.77
N VAL A 94 5.14 0.17 -2.84
CA VAL A 94 4.91 1.24 -1.85
C VAL A 94 4.78 2.61 -2.53
N ILE A 95 5.59 2.92 -3.54
CA ILE A 95 5.50 4.20 -4.26
C ILE A 95 4.17 4.29 -5.00
N LEU A 96 3.81 3.26 -5.77
CA LEU A 96 2.57 3.24 -6.55
C LEU A 96 1.33 3.32 -5.66
N ILE A 97 1.29 2.58 -4.54
CA ILE A 97 0.14 2.66 -3.62
C ILE A 97 0.05 4.03 -2.94
N THR A 98 1.19 4.67 -2.63
CA THR A 98 1.20 6.03 -2.05
C THR A 98 0.58 7.03 -3.01
N ILE A 99 1.01 7.03 -4.28
CA ILE A 99 0.48 7.91 -5.32
C ILE A 99 -1.02 7.64 -5.52
N TYR A 100 -1.39 6.36 -5.63
CA TYR A 100 -2.78 5.95 -5.76
C TYR A 100 -3.64 6.46 -4.60
N SER A 101 -3.20 6.27 -3.34
CA SER A 101 -3.93 6.69 -2.15
C SER A 101 -4.05 8.21 -2.03
N LEU A 102 -3.03 8.97 -2.43
CA LEU A 102 -3.12 10.43 -2.51
C LEU A 102 -4.18 10.88 -3.51
N ILE A 103 -4.18 10.31 -4.73
CA ILE A 103 -5.16 10.62 -5.75
C ILE A 103 -6.57 10.26 -5.24
N ASP A 104 -6.76 9.10 -4.62
CA ASP A 104 -8.07 8.66 -4.13
C ASP A 104 -8.68 9.58 -3.06
N ILE A 105 -7.83 10.17 -2.21
CA ILE A 105 -8.26 11.09 -1.14
C ILE A 105 -8.53 12.48 -1.68
N PHE A 106 -7.57 13.06 -2.41
CA PHE A 106 -7.58 14.48 -2.80
C PHE A 106 -8.32 14.74 -4.10
N TYR A 107 -8.39 13.77 -5.01
CA TYR A 107 -9.09 13.96 -6.28
C TYR A 107 -10.60 13.86 -6.05
N LYS A 108 -11.28 15.01 -6.11
CA LYS A 108 -12.74 15.05 -6.24
C LYS A 108 -13.09 14.55 -7.64
N ALA A 109 -13.83 13.45 -7.74
CA ALA A 109 -14.60 13.16 -8.94
C ALA A 109 -15.59 14.31 -9.11
N VAL A 110 -15.29 15.22 -10.06
CA VAL A 110 -16.24 16.20 -10.59
C VAL A 110 -17.44 15.45 -11.16
#